data_AF-A0A951Q6J7-F1
#
_entry.id   AF-A0A951Q6J7-F1
#
_cell.length_a   1.000
_cell.length_b   1.000
_cell.length_c   1.000
_cell.angle_alpha   90.00
_cell.angle_beta   90.00
_cell.angle_gamma   90.00
#
_symmetry.space_group_name_H-M   'P 1'
#
loop_
_entity.id
_entity.type
_entity.pdbx_description
1 polymer ?
#
loop_
_entity_poly.entity_id
_entity_poly.type
_entity_poly.pdbx_seq_one_letter_code
_entity_poly.pdbx_strand_id
1 'polypeptide(L)' 'MAQSVEVYLFEMSTDKANDVFIRVFLSSEMRTRFKVACAKSEVAMSEKARELIEEWTINQETQSQNSSQSEDKGDK' A
#
# COMPACT_ATOMS: atom_id res chain seq x y z
N MET A 1 17.85 11.50 4.70
CA MET A 1 16.68 12.39 4.90
C MET A 1 15.44 11.57 4.54
N ALA A 2 14.76 11.00 5.53
CA ALA A 2 13.53 10.24 5.29
C ALA A 2 12.40 11.24 5.03
N GLN A 3 11.89 11.28 3.81
CA GLN A 3 10.72 12.09 3.48
C GLN A 3 9.50 11.38 4.06
N SER A 4 8.91 11.96 5.11
CA SER A 4 7.64 11.54 5.69
C SER A 4 6.53 11.72 4.65
N VAL A 5 5.97 10.61 4.17
CA VAL A 5 4.82 10.62 3.26
C VAL A 5 3.57 10.79 4.10
N GLU A 6 3.01 11.99 4.10
CA GLU A 6 1.76 12.30 4.80
C GLU A 6 0.58 11.86 3.92
N VAL A 7 -0.07 10.75 4.29
CA VAL A 7 -1.25 10.23 3.59
C VAL A 7 -2.48 10.88 4.21
N TYR A 8 -3.11 11.80 3.48
CA TYR A 8 -4.37 12.40 3.89
C TYR A 8 -5.52 11.52 3.37
N LEU A 9 -6.13 10.75 4.28
CA LEU A 9 -7.32 9.97 4.00
C LEU A 9 -8.54 10.91 4.03
N PHE A 10 -9.12 11.19 2.86
CA PHE A 10 -10.35 11.96 2.76
C PHE A 10 -11.51 10.99 2.62
N GLU A 11 -12.28 10.79 3.70
CA GLU A 11 -13.54 10.07 3.63
C GLU A 11 -14.55 10.92 2.87
N MET A 12 -14.90 10.51 1.65
CA MET A 12 -16.05 11.01 0.91
C MET A 12 -17.03 9.87 0.72
N SER A 13 -18.30 10.13 1.06
CA SER A 13 -19.38 9.15 1.00
C SER A 13 -19.71 8.79 -0.45
N THR A 14 -19.12 7.71 -0.96
CA THR A 14 -19.60 7.06 -2.17
C THR A 14 -20.61 5.97 -1.81
N ASP A 15 -21.74 5.97 -2.51
CA ASP A 15 -22.89 5.06 -2.40
C ASP A 15 -22.55 3.57 -2.65
N LYS A 16 -21.26 3.22 -2.75
CA LYS A 16 -20.73 1.85 -2.75
C LYS A 16 -20.03 1.62 -1.41
N ALA A 17 -20.67 0.83 -0.58
CA ALA A 17 -20.62 0.83 0.89
C ALA A 17 -19.26 0.82 1.64
N ASN A 18 -18.08 0.75 1.01
CA ASN A 18 -16.79 0.80 1.74
C ASN A 18 -15.61 1.36 0.90
N ASP A 19 -15.88 2.04 -0.22
CA ASP A 19 -14.80 2.60 -1.04
C ASP A 19 -14.26 3.90 -0.41
N VAL A 20 -12.95 3.96 -0.12
CA VAL A 20 -12.28 5.15 0.46
C VAL A 20 -11.30 5.74 -0.57
N PHE A 21 -11.29 7.07 -0.71
CA PHE A 21 -10.36 7.77 -1.59
C PHE A 21 -9.04 8.07 -0.90
N ILE A 22 -7.94 7.65 -1.51
CA ILE A 22 -6.58 7.93 -1.04
C ILE A 22 -5.93 8.94 -1.98
N ARG A 23 -5.52 10.09 -1.43
CA ARG A 23 -4.71 11.07 -2.16
C ARG A 23 -3.25 10.86 -1.82
N VAL A 24 -2.42 10.68 -2.86
CA VAL A 24 -0.98 10.44 -2.72
C VAL A 24 -0.19 11.57 -3.38
N PHE A 25 0.84 12.05 -2.70
CA PHE A 25 1.79 13.01 -3.25
C PHE A 25 2.97 12.25 -3.84
N LEU A 26 3.13 12.35 -5.17
CA LEU A 26 4.25 11.77 -5.90
C LEU A 26 4.98 12.88 -6.64
N SER A 27 6.29 12.73 -6.82
CA SER A 27 7.04 13.60 -7.71
C SER A 27 6.49 13.48 -9.14
N SER A 28 6.60 14.57 -9.93
CA SER A 28 6.11 14.59 -11.32
C SER A 28 6.71 13.46 -12.16
N GLU A 29 7.99 13.16 -11.91
CA GLU A 29 8.70 12.06 -12.54
C GLU A 29 8.11 10.70 -12.17
N MET A 30 7.89 10.43 -10.87
CA MET A 30 7.30 9.16 -10.41
C MET A 30 5.88 8.96 -10.92
N ARG A 31 5.05 10.01 -10.91
CA ARG A 31 3.69 9.95 -11.49
C ARG A 31 3.74 9.58 -12.97
N THR A 32 4.69 10.15 -13.72
CA THR A 32 4.84 9.88 -15.15
C THR A 32 5.28 8.45 -15.39
N ARG A 33 6.29 7.97 -14.67
CA ARG A 33 6.76 6.58 -14.74
C ARG A 33 5.65 5.59 -14.39
N PHE A 34 4.91 5.84 -13.32
CA PHE A 34 3.78 5.01 -12.90
C PHE A 34 2.69 4.95 -13.97
N LYS A 35 2.31 6.11 -14.53
CA LYS A 35 1.33 6.19 -15.62
C LYS A 35 1.78 5.42 -16.85
N VAL A 36 3.04 5.55 -17.26
CA VAL A 36 3.60 4.83 -18.41
C VAL A 36 3.63 3.33 -18.14
N ALA A 37 3.98 2.89 -16.93
CA ALA A 37 3.96 1.48 -16.56
C ALA A 37 2.54 0.89 -16.62
N CYS A 38 1.55 1.60 -16.06
CA CYS A 38 0.14 1.18 -16.12
C CYS A 38 -0.37 1.09 -17.57
N ALA A 39 -0.01 2.07 -18.41
CA ALA A 39 -0.39 2.07 -19.83
C ALA A 39 0.22 0.89 -20.61
N LYS A 40 1.46 0.47 -20.27
CA LYS A 40 2.09 -0.69 -20.89
C LYS A 40 1.45 -2.02 -20.49
N SER A 41 0.90 -2.09 -19.29
CA SER A 41 0.22 -3.28 -18.78
C SER A 41 -1.28 -3.26 -19.06
N GLU A 42 -1.82 -2.22 -19.71
CA GLU A 42 -3.24 -2.02 -19.96
C GLU A 42 -4.11 -2.06 -18.69
N VAL A 43 -3.55 -1.62 -17.55
CA VAL A 43 -4.23 -1.60 -16.25
C VAL A 43 -4.58 -0.16 -15.85
N ALA A 44 -5.73 0.03 -15.21
CA ALA A 44 -6.10 1.32 -14.64
C ALA A 44 -5.15 1.69 -13.49
N MET A 45 -4.73 2.96 -13.42
CA MET A 45 -3.85 3.43 -12.33
C MET A 45 -4.41 3.16 -10.93
N SER A 46 -5.74 3.24 -10.76
CA SER A 46 -6.42 2.93 -9.49
C SER A 46 -6.37 1.45 -9.13
N GLU A 47 -6.51 0.57 -10.13
CA GLU A 47 -6.44 -0.88 -9.94
C GLU A 47 -5.03 -1.29 -9.57
N LYS A 48 -4.02 -0.80 -10.29
CA LYS A 48 -2.62 -1.11 -9.96
C LYS A 48 -2.19 -0.56 -8.61
N ALA A 49 -2.70 0.62 -8.23
CA ALA A 49 -2.46 1.18 -6.89
C ALA A 49 -3.10 0.32 -5.80
N ARG A 50 -4.32 -0.18 -6.01
CA ARG A 50 -4.99 -1.10 -5.08
C ARG A 50 -4.20 -2.39 -4.89
N GLU A 51 -3.75 -3.03 -5.97
CA GLU A 51 -2.93 -4.24 -5.91
C GLU A 51 -1.66 -4.02 -5.08
N LEU A 52 -0.96 -2.91 -5.32
CA LEU A 52 0.28 -2.58 -4.58
C LEU A 52 0.02 -2.35 -3.09
N ILE A 53 -1.11 -1.72 -2.73
CA ILE A 53 -1.50 -1.52 -1.34
C ILE A 53 -1.83 -2.86 -0.69
N GLU A 54 -2.62 -3.71 -1.36
CA GLU A 54 -3.03 -5.03 -0.85
C GLU A 54 -1.82 -5.96 -0.63
N GLU A 55 -0.94 -6.08 -1.63
CA GLU A 55 0.29 -6.87 -1.54
C GLU A 55 1.19 -6.39 -0.40
N TRP A 56 1.35 -5.08 -0.26
CA TRP A 56 2.17 -4.51 0.81
C TRP A 56 1.55 -4.75 2.19
N THR A 57 0.24 -4.57 2.35
CA THR A 57 -0.47 -4.81 3.62
C THR A 57 -0.35 -6.27 4.06
N ILE A 58 -0.61 -7.22 3.16
CA ILE A 58 -0.47 -8.67 3.46
C ILE A 58 0.96 -9.00 3.91
N ASN A 59 1.96 -8.43 3.23
CA ASN A 59 3.36 -8.63 3.59
C ASN A 59 3.69 -8.08 4.99
N GLN A 60 3.12 -6.93 5.39
CA GLN A 60 3.31 -6.37 6.74
C GLN A 60 2.63 -7.20 7.83
N GLU A 61 1.42 -7.72 7.56
CA GLU A 61 0.72 -8.62 8.50
C GLU A 61 1.50 -9.91 8.72
N THR A 62 2.03 -10.48 7.63
CA THR A 62 2.84 -11.70 7.67
C THR A 62 4.16 -11.48 8.43
N GLN A 63 4.82 -10.33 8.28
CA GLN A 63 6.02 -9.99 9.06
C GLN A 63 5.71 -9.77 10.55
N SER A 64 4.53 -9.22 10.86
CA SER A 64 4.10 -9.01 12.25
C SER A 64 3.83 -10.32 12.99
N GLN A 65 3.38 -11.37 12.29
CA GLN A 65 3.15 -12.70 12.87
C GLN A 65 4.43 -13.54 13.01
N ASN A 66 5.40 -13.39 12.10
CA ASN A 66 6.66 -14.15 12.15
C ASN A 66 7.64 -13.68 13.24
N SER A 67 7.36 -12.58 13.94
CA SER A 67 8.21 -12.05 15.01
C SER A 67 7.85 -12.62 16.40
N SER A 68 6.83 -13.49 16.51
CA SER A 68 6.31 -13.98 17.80
C SER A 68 6.58 -15.47 18.08
N GLN A 69 7.42 -16.16 17.30
CA GLN A 69 7.81 -17.55 17.60
C GLN A 69 9.31 -17.70 17.85
N SER A 70 9.76 -17.15 18.97
CA SER A 70 10.96 -17.62 19.66
C SER A 70 10.72 -17.55 21.17
N GLU A 71 9.76 -18.36 21.65
CA GLU A 71 9.74 -18.88 23.03
C GLU A 71 10.42 -20.26 22.97
N ASP A 72 11.62 -20.39 23.53
CA ASP A 72 11.84 -20.84 24.92
C ASP A 72 11.42 -22.31 25.14
N LYS A 73 12.43 -23.18 25.14
CA LYS A 73 12.59 -24.47 25.88
C LYS A 73 13.94 -25.10 25.45
N GLY A 74 14.86 -25.47 26.32
CA GLY A 74 14.73 -25.68 27.75
C GLY A 74 16.05 -25.79 28.51
N ASP A 75 15.82 -25.62 29.81
CA ASP A 75 16.64 -25.71 31.00
C ASP A 75 17.37 -27.06 31.17
N LYS A 76 18.60 -26.96 31.71
CA LYS A 76 19.30 -27.89 32.60
C LYS A 76 19.99 -29.16 32.06
#